data_AF-A0A5P2BX71-F1
#
_entry.id   AF-A0A5P2BX71-F1
#
_cell.length_a   1.000
_cell.length_b   1.000
_cell.length_c   1.000
_cell.angle_alpha   90.00
_cell.angle_beta   90.00
_cell.angle_gamma   90.00
#
_symmetry.space_group_name_H-M   'P 1'
#
loop_
_entity.id
_entity.type
_entity.pdbx_description
1 polymer ?
#
loop_
_entity_poly.entity_id
_entity_poly.type
_entity_poly.pdbx_seq_one_letter_code
_entity_poly.pdbx_strand_id
1 'polypeptide(L)' 'MTDRAGPWRRQGVIPVSRQSPDCRTDPIYAALHRKWREQGRTLPGRPDPEWTALVDRDPWPRD' A
#
# COMPACT_ATOMS: atom_id res chain seq x y z
N MET A 1 -22.22 -18.23 -19.14
CA MET A 1 -20.76 -18.16 -19.30
C MET A 1 -20.43 -16.79 -19.85
N THR A 2 -20.52 -15.75 -19.01
CA THR A 2 -20.34 -14.35 -19.42
C THR A 2 -19.03 -13.85 -18.82
N ASP A 3 -18.15 -13.44 -19.73
CA ASP A 3 -16.83 -12.88 -19.47
C ASP A 3 -16.92 -11.71 -18.47
N ARG A 4 -16.18 -11.82 -17.36
CA ARG A 4 -16.18 -10.87 -16.25
C ARG A 4 -15.01 -9.88 -16.33
N ALA A 5 -14.34 -9.76 -17.48
CA ALA A 5 -13.14 -8.93 -17.59
C ALA A 5 -13.46 -7.55 -18.15
N GLY A 6 -13.98 -6.66 -17.29
CA GLY A 6 -13.99 -5.22 -17.56
C GLY A 6 -12.57 -4.68 -17.83
N PRO A 7 -12.43 -3.51 -18.49
CA PRO A 7 -11.20 -3.03 -19.11
C PRO A 7 -10.07 -2.64 -18.14
N TRP A 8 -10.32 -2.73 -16.84
CA TRP A 8 -9.32 -2.44 -15.80
C TRP A 8 -8.51 -3.69 -15.49
N ARG A 9 -7.68 -4.11 -16.45
CA ARG A 9 -6.58 -5.03 -16.18
C ARG A 9 -5.71 -4.39 -15.09
N ARG A 10 -5.51 -5.10 -13.97
CA ARG A 10 -4.43 -4.75 -13.03
C ARG A 10 -3.11 -4.90 -13.78
N GLN A 11 -2.58 -3.82 -14.34
CA GLN A 11 -1.18 -3.69 -14.72
C GLN A 11 -0.35 -3.75 -13.43
N GLY A 12 -0.22 -4.94 -12.85
CA GLY A 12 0.89 -5.23 -11.97
C GLY A 12 2.15 -5.16 -12.82
N VAL A 13 2.96 -4.14 -12.57
CA VAL A 13 4.42 -4.14 -12.35
C VAL A 13 4.78 -2.66 -12.34
N ILE A 14 5.10 -2.09 -11.17
CA ILE A 14 5.77 -0.78 -11.15
C ILE A 14 7.12 -1.01 -11.85
N PRO A 15 7.40 -0.35 -13.00
CA PRO A 15 8.64 -0.59 -13.72
C PRO A 15 9.83 -0.32 -12.80
N VAL A 16 10.82 -1.21 -12.81
CA VAL A 16 12.08 -1.03 -12.03
C VAL A 16 12.76 0.29 -12.40
N SER A 17 12.55 0.80 -13.62
CA SER A 17 12.99 2.12 -14.06
C SER A 17 12.40 3.30 -13.26
N ARG A 18 11.31 3.11 -12.51
CA ARG A 18 10.78 4.10 -11.55
C ARG A 18 11.51 4.07 -10.20
N GLN A 19 12.34 3.06 -9.95
CA GLN A 19 13.19 3.02 -8.76
C GLN A 19 14.41 3.90 -9.03
N SER A 20 14.36 5.16 -8.62
CA SER A 20 15.55 6.01 -8.65
C SER A 20 16.57 5.47 -7.64
N PRO A 21 17.83 5.20 -8.05
CA PRO A 21 18.87 4.67 -7.16
C PRO A 21 19.22 5.66 -6.04
N ASP A 22 18.91 6.95 -6.22
CA ASP A 22 19.07 8.02 -5.23
C ASP A 22 17.77 8.38 -4.52
N CYS A 23 16.95 7.40 -4.13
CA CYS A 23 15.87 7.64 -3.16
C CYS A 23 16.45 7.90 -1.75
N ARG A 24 17.34 8.91 -1.64
CA ARG A 24 17.73 9.51 -0.37
C ARG A 24 16.56 10.36 0.06
N THR A 25 15.73 9.84 0.94
CA THR A 25 14.63 10.60 1.53
C THR A 25 15.21 11.85 2.19
N ASP A 26 14.72 13.04 1.84
CA ASP A 26 15.21 14.26 2.49
C ASP A 26 15.13 14.11 4.03
N PRO A 27 16.08 14.69 4.78
CA PRO A 27 16.14 14.52 6.24
C PRO A 27 14.83 14.88 6.95
N ILE A 28 14.09 15.87 6.41
CA ILE A 28 12.79 16.29 6.93
C ILE A 28 11.73 15.19 6.81
N TYR A 29 11.69 14.47 5.68
CA TYR A 29 10.75 13.37 5.48
C TYR A 29 11.13 12.16 6.33
N ALA A 30 12.43 11.88 6.50
CA ALA A 30 12.89 10.84 7.42
C ALA A 30 12.47 11.13 8.88
N ALA A 31 12.63 12.36 9.33
CA ALA A 31 12.21 12.79 10.66
C ALA A 31 10.68 12.70 10.86
N LEU A 32 9.90 13.12 9.85
CA LEU A 32 8.44 13.02 9.87
C LEU A 32 7.98 11.55 9.92
N HIS A 33 8.60 10.70 9.10
CA HIS A 33 8.32 9.27 9.05
C HIS A 33 8.59 8.59 10.40
N ARG A 34 9.69 8.96 11.09
CA ARG A 34 9.98 8.49 12.45
C ARG A 34 8.92 8.95 13.45
N LYS A 35 8.57 10.24 13.45
CA LYS A 35 7.58 10.81 14.37
C LYS A 35 6.20 10.15 14.21
N TRP A 36 5.77 9.91 12.96
CA TRP A 36 4.51 9.22 12.71
C TRP A 36 4.54 7.75 13.15
N ARG A 37 5.67 7.07 12.97
CA ARG A 37 5.86 5.70 13.46
C ARG A 37 5.72 5.63 14.98
N GLU A 38 6.38 6.54 15.71
CA GLU A 38 6.31 6.62 17.17
C GLU A 38 4.89 6.89 17.68
N GLN A 39 4.09 7.61 16.90
CA GLN A 39 2.69 7.90 17.21
C GLN A 39 1.72 6.80 16.78
N GLY A 40 2.20 5.69 16.22
CA GLY A 40 1.35 4.60 15.71
C GLY A 40 0.49 5.01 14.51
N ARG A 41 0.89 6.05 13.76
CA ARG A 41 0.16 6.50 12.57
C ARG A 41 0.53 5.65 11.36
N THR A 42 -0.37 5.65 10.37
CA THR A 42 -0.14 5.02 9.08
C THR A 42 0.99 5.72 8.33
N LEU A 43 1.86 4.94 7.69
CA LEU A 43 3.04 5.45 7.01
C LEU A 43 2.89 5.32 5.49
N PRO A 44 3.16 6.39 4.72
CA PRO A 44 3.08 6.33 3.27
C PRO A 44 4.04 5.29 2.72
N GLY A 45 3.56 4.45 1.80
CA GLY A 45 4.36 3.38 1.19
C GLY A 45 4.55 2.12 2.04
N ARG A 46 4.07 2.10 3.29
CA ARG A 46 4.06 0.90 4.13
C ARG A 46 2.66 0.27 4.11
N PRO A 47 2.54 -1.06 3.90
CA PRO A 47 1.27 -1.76 4.09
C PRO A 47 0.75 -1.56 5.51
N ASP A 48 -0.53 -1.22 5.62
CA ASP A 48 -1.21 -1.07 6.90
C ASP A 48 -1.73 -2.46 7.37
N PRO A 49 -1.34 -2.93 8.57
CA PRO A 49 -1.73 -4.25 9.05
C PRO A 49 -3.23 -4.35 9.38
N GLU A 50 -3.86 -3.27 9.87
CA GLU A 50 -5.29 -3.23 10.16
C GLU A 50 -6.09 -3.30 8.87
N TRP A 51 -5.66 -2.55 7.85
CA TRP A 51 -6.24 -2.64 6.51
C TRP A 51 -6.07 -4.03 5.92
N THR A 52 -4.91 -4.65 6.10
CA THR A 52 -4.64 -6.02 5.63
C THR A 52 -5.58 -7.00 6.31
N ALA A 53 -5.76 -6.90 7.63
CA ALA A 53 -6.68 -7.74 8.38
C ALA A 53 -8.15 -7.53 7.96
N LEU A 54 -8.56 -6.28 7.71
CA LEU A 54 -9.91 -5.96 7.24
C LEU A 54 -10.21 -6.53 5.86
N VAL A 55 -9.24 -6.48 4.95
CA VAL A 55 -9.40 -7.00 3.57
C VAL A 55 -9.34 -8.53 3.53
N ASP A 56 -8.60 -9.16 4.45
CA ASP A 56 -8.52 -10.62 4.54
C ASP A 56 -9.79 -11.23 5.18
N ARG A 57 -10.50 -10.46 6.00
CA ARG A 57 -11.77 -10.88 6.59
C ARG A 57 -12.86 -10.99 5.52
N ASP A 58 -13.63 -12.08 5.54
CA ASP A 58 -14.86 -12.18 4.75
C ASP A 58 -15.82 -11.05 5.16
N PRO A 59 -16.15 -10.11 4.26
CA PRO A 59 -16.96 -8.95 4.60
C PRO A 59 -18.45 -9.31 4.77
N TRP A 60 -18.85 -10.53 4.40
CA TRP A 60 -20.24 -10.95 4.46
C TRP A 60 -20.51 -11.86 5.67
N PRO A 61 -21.60 -11.61 6.41
CA PRO A 61 -22.05 -12.56 7.41
C PRO A 61 -22.37 -13.88 6.70
N ARG A 62 -21.83 -14.97 7.24
CA ARG A 62 -22.25 -16.32 6.82
C ARG A 62 -23.32 -16.78 7.80
N ASP A 63 -24.53 -16.96 7.26
CA ASP A 63 -25.62 -17.70 7.91
C ASP A 63 -25.28 -19.19 8.02
#